data_AF-A0ABD5MPG8-F1
#
_entry.id   AF-A0ABD5MPG8-F1
#
_cell.length_a   1.000
_cell.length_b   1.000
_cell.length_c   1.000
_cell.angle_alpha   90.00
_cell.angle_beta   90.00
_cell.angle_gamma   90.00
#
_symmetry.space_group_name_H-M   'P 1'
#
loop_
_entity.id
_entity.type
_entity.pdbx_description
1 polymer ?
#
loop_
_entity_poly.entity_id
_entity_poly.type
_entity_poly.pdbx_seq_one_letter_code
_entity_poly.pdbx_strand_id
1 'polypeptide(L)'
;MTDRSTERAVDAFSFLGDDLRLSILRVLAEHEERAGPRTDPMAYSDLRRAVGERDSGKFGYHLGKLVGRFVEKTPGGYRLLEPGRETVRLLERGIVDGDADLEAEPVDARCPRCGGDVHVIYADHHLFTCCSACEGLFGADECPSGTLTGIVLPPTAVEQLDPTPLFRRAHRVFERRLRPMVDGICLECGGVVDGRLRQCLDHDRDGICPDCHAAYPVLAEVVCETCGRGRVTHPLFGNPGADGIDARPERRGEPAEPTAAGEAAWRRFGEFITWSASPREDGTVVFEPPEGGSGVVVAPDLRVVE
;
A
#
# COMPACT_ATOMS: atom_id res chain seq x y z
N MET A 1 0.31 -22.02 -27.98
CA MET A 1 0.08 -22.78 -26.72
C MET A 1 -0.28 -21.76 -25.68
N THR A 2 -1.56 -21.64 -25.34
CA THR A 2 -1.98 -20.89 -24.14
C THR A 2 -1.23 -21.50 -22.95
N ASP A 3 -0.59 -20.65 -22.16
CA ASP A 3 0.11 -21.08 -20.96
C ASP A 3 -0.90 -21.76 -20.04
N ARG A 4 -0.59 -22.96 -19.56
CA ARG A 4 -1.40 -23.72 -18.61
C ARG A 4 -1.66 -22.92 -17.33
N SER A 5 -0.83 -21.91 -17.03
CA SER A 5 -1.08 -20.94 -15.96
C SER A 5 -2.30 -20.06 -16.27
N THR A 6 -2.43 -19.57 -17.50
CA THR A 6 -3.54 -18.74 -17.99
C THR A 6 -4.85 -19.52 -18.02
N GLU A 7 -4.84 -20.77 -18.50
CA GLU A 7 -6.03 -21.62 -18.49
C GLU A 7 -6.55 -21.87 -17.07
N ARG A 8 -5.66 -22.16 -16.10
CA ARG A 8 -6.03 -22.29 -14.68
C ARG A 8 -6.56 -20.99 -14.07
N ALA A 9 -6.04 -19.84 -14.51
CA ALA A 9 -6.48 -18.53 -14.05
C ALA A 9 -7.88 -18.20 -14.60
N VAL A 10 -8.11 -18.41 -15.90
CA VAL A 10 -9.44 -18.28 -16.53
C VAL A 10 -10.45 -19.17 -15.82
N ASP A 11 -10.10 -20.44 -15.60
CA ASP A 11 -10.94 -21.36 -14.83
C ASP A 11 -11.21 -20.86 -13.40
N ALA A 12 -10.29 -20.13 -12.77
CA ALA A 12 -10.51 -19.54 -11.45
C ALA A 12 -11.51 -18.37 -11.49
N PHE A 13 -11.35 -17.45 -12.44
CA PHE A 13 -12.17 -16.24 -12.53
C PHE A 13 -13.57 -16.53 -13.06
N SER A 14 -13.70 -17.37 -14.10
CA SER A 14 -15.01 -17.87 -14.55
C SER A 14 -15.74 -18.65 -13.44
N PHE A 15 -14.96 -19.24 -12.53
CA PHE A 15 -15.50 -19.92 -11.37
C PHE A 15 -15.97 -18.97 -10.26
N LEU A 16 -15.56 -17.72 -10.22
CA LEU A 16 -16.04 -16.75 -9.23
C LEU A 16 -17.09 -15.76 -9.77
N GLY A 17 -17.27 -15.68 -11.08
CA GLY A 17 -18.27 -14.81 -11.73
C GLY A 17 -19.73 -15.29 -11.59
N ASP A 18 -20.16 -15.73 -10.40
CA ASP A 18 -21.53 -16.13 -10.09
C ASP A 18 -21.93 -15.66 -8.69
N ASP A 19 -23.03 -14.90 -8.63
CA ASP A 19 -23.51 -14.21 -7.44
C ASP A 19 -23.76 -15.16 -6.26
N LEU A 20 -24.26 -16.37 -6.53
CA LEU A 20 -24.56 -17.35 -5.50
C LEU A 20 -23.27 -17.92 -4.89
N ARG A 21 -22.25 -18.18 -5.70
CA ARG A 21 -20.94 -18.62 -5.20
C ARG A 21 -20.26 -17.54 -4.36
N LEU A 22 -20.29 -16.28 -4.78
CA LEU A 22 -19.74 -15.17 -3.99
C LEU A 22 -20.51 -14.98 -2.67
N SER A 23 -21.85 -15.07 -2.72
CA SER A 23 -22.70 -15.02 -1.51
C SER A 23 -22.36 -16.13 -0.53
N ILE A 24 -22.13 -17.36 -1.01
CA ILE A 24 -21.69 -18.48 -0.14
C ILE A 24 -20.36 -18.16 0.55
N LEU A 25 -19.38 -17.61 -0.18
CA LEU A 25 -18.07 -17.28 0.39
C LEU A 25 -18.17 -16.16 1.43
N ARG A 26 -18.95 -15.10 1.15
CA ARG A 26 -19.19 -13.99 2.09
C ARG A 26 -19.84 -14.46 3.38
N VAL A 27 -20.92 -15.25 3.30
CA VAL A 27 -21.59 -15.79 4.50
C VAL A 27 -20.66 -16.68 5.33
N LEU A 28 -19.83 -17.50 4.69
CA LEU A 28 -18.84 -18.29 5.42
C LEU A 28 -17.75 -17.41 6.07
N ALA A 29 -17.34 -16.30 5.44
CA ALA A 29 -16.38 -15.36 6.01
C ALA A 29 -16.98 -14.59 7.20
N GLU A 30 -18.23 -14.12 7.08
CA GLU A 30 -18.97 -13.46 8.17
C GLU A 30 -19.13 -14.37 9.39
N HIS A 31 -19.24 -15.68 9.17
CA HIS A 31 -19.30 -16.66 10.25
C HIS A 31 -17.98 -16.86 10.98
N GLU A 32 -16.84 -16.53 10.38
CA GLU A 32 -15.52 -16.69 11.01
C GLU A 32 -15.31 -15.64 12.13
N GLU A 33 -15.97 -15.83 13.28
CA GLU A 33 -15.90 -14.97 14.47
C GLU A 33 -14.47 -14.82 15.04
N ARG A 34 -13.59 -15.77 14.75
CA ARG A 34 -12.17 -15.75 15.15
C ARG A 34 -11.29 -15.78 13.91
N ALA A 35 -10.15 -15.11 14.00
CA ALA A 35 -9.13 -15.19 12.95
C ALA A 35 -8.70 -16.65 12.70
N GLY A 36 -8.93 -17.12 11.47
CA GLY A 36 -8.46 -18.40 10.94
C GLY A 36 -9.39 -19.59 11.19
N PRO A 37 -8.91 -20.84 11.04
CA PRO A 37 -9.72 -22.07 11.05
C PRO A 37 -10.23 -22.48 12.45
N ARG A 38 -10.29 -21.54 13.40
CA ARG A 38 -10.70 -21.73 14.80
C ARG A 38 -12.19 -21.49 15.05
N THR A 39 -12.93 -21.18 14.01
CA THR A 39 -14.39 -21.11 13.99
C THR A 39 -14.95 -22.48 13.61
N ASP A 40 -16.03 -22.87 14.27
CA ASP A 40 -16.73 -24.11 13.95
C ASP A 40 -17.29 -24.06 12.52
N PRO A 41 -17.30 -25.19 11.78
CA PRO A 41 -17.90 -25.24 10.44
C PRO A 41 -19.41 -24.96 10.48
N MET A 42 -19.92 -24.27 9.45
CA MET A 42 -21.35 -23.98 9.35
C MET A 42 -22.10 -25.14 8.70
N ALA A 43 -23.17 -25.63 9.35
CA ALA A 43 -23.99 -26.70 8.80
C ALA A 43 -24.67 -26.29 7.47
N TYR A 44 -24.95 -27.27 6.60
CA TYR A 44 -25.54 -27.04 5.27
C TYR A 44 -26.83 -26.21 5.31
N SER A 45 -27.74 -26.57 6.22
CA SER A 45 -29.04 -25.91 6.37
C SER A 45 -28.91 -24.47 6.83
N ASP A 46 -27.91 -24.20 7.66
CA ASP A 46 -27.67 -22.87 8.22
C ASP A 46 -27.01 -21.97 7.18
N LEU A 47 -26.02 -22.50 6.45
CA LEU A 47 -25.39 -21.80 5.33
C LEU A 47 -26.39 -21.46 4.24
N ARG A 48 -27.23 -22.43 3.82
CA ARG A 48 -28.28 -22.17 2.83
C ARG A 48 -29.27 -21.10 3.31
N ARG A 49 -29.67 -21.17 4.58
CA ARG A 49 -30.60 -20.19 5.18
C ARG A 49 -29.99 -18.80 5.22
N ALA A 50 -28.73 -18.66 5.62
CA ALA A 50 -28.01 -17.39 5.71
C ALA A 50 -27.78 -16.77 4.32
N VAL A 51 -27.48 -17.59 3.31
CA VAL A 51 -27.38 -17.14 1.90
C VAL A 51 -28.76 -16.75 1.33
N GLY A 52 -29.86 -17.23 1.90
CA GLY A 52 -31.22 -16.91 1.45
C GLY A 52 -31.69 -17.68 0.20
N GLU A 53 -30.99 -18.75 -0.20
CA GLU A 53 -31.37 -19.56 -1.37
C GLU A 53 -32.43 -20.61 -1.00
N ARG A 54 -33.56 -20.61 -1.71
CA ARG A 54 -34.70 -21.50 -1.46
C ARG A 54 -34.54 -22.84 -2.17
N ASP A 55 -33.90 -22.84 -3.33
CA ASP A 55 -33.65 -24.06 -4.10
C ASP A 55 -32.43 -24.80 -3.53
N SER A 56 -32.71 -25.88 -2.80
CA SER A 56 -31.67 -26.72 -2.21
C SER A 56 -30.82 -27.45 -3.26
N GLY A 57 -31.36 -27.77 -4.44
CA GLY A 57 -30.60 -28.42 -5.51
C GLY A 57 -29.60 -27.46 -6.14
N LYS A 58 -30.06 -26.25 -6.46
CA LYS A 58 -29.21 -25.15 -6.94
C LYS A 58 -28.13 -24.81 -5.93
N PHE A 59 -28.49 -24.55 -4.67
CA PHE A 59 -27.51 -24.24 -3.62
C PHE A 59 -26.46 -25.35 -3.47
N GLY A 60 -26.90 -26.62 -3.42
CA GLY A 60 -26.00 -27.77 -3.33
C GLY A 60 -25.04 -27.89 -4.52
N TYR A 61 -25.50 -27.57 -5.73
CA TYR A 61 -24.66 -27.52 -6.93
C TYR A 61 -23.56 -26.44 -6.81
N HIS A 62 -23.93 -25.19 -6.49
CA HIS A 62 -22.94 -24.10 -6.38
C HIS A 62 -21.98 -24.29 -5.20
N LEU A 63 -22.47 -24.79 -4.05
CA LEU A 63 -21.60 -25.17 -2.93
C LEU A 63 -20.65 -26.30 -3.31
N GLY A 64 -21.16 -27.34 -3.97
CA GLY A 64 -20.35 -28.49 -4.42
C GLY A 64 -19.23 -28.09 -5.37
N LYS A 65 -19.46 -27.06 -6.20
CA LYS A 65 -18.43 -26.47 -7.06
C LYS A 65 -17.30 -25.84 -6.22
N LEU A 66 -17.62 -25.17 -5.11
CA LEU A 66 -16.64 -24.45 -4.26
C LEU A 66 -15.78 -25.39 -3.41
N VAL A 67 -16.32 -26.57 -3.09
CA VAL A 67 -15.67 -27.56 -2.23
C VAL A 67 -14.37 -28.07 -2.87
N GLY A 68 -13.31 -28.16 -2.05
CA GLY A 68 -11.99 -28.64 -2.44
C GLY A 68 -11.03 -27.55 -2.94
N ARG A 69 -11.55 -26.35 -3.26
CA ARG A 69 -10.72 -25.21 -3.69
C ARG A 69 -10.88 -23.97 -2.80
N PHE A 70 -12.12 -23.55 -2.54
CA PHE A 70 -12.43 -22.37 -1.73
C PHE A 70 -13.08 -22.73 -0.40
N VAL A 71 -13.75 -23.87 -0.35
CA VAL A 71 -14.49 -24.37 0.82
C VAL A 71 -14.02 -25.79 1.14
N GLU A 72 -13.91 -26.10 2.43
CA GLU A 72 -13.72 -27.45 2.93
C GLU A 72 -15.04 -27.98 3.49
N LYS A 73 -15.38 -29.23 3.18
CA LYS A 73 -16.46 -29.97 3.83
C LYS A 73 -15.88 -30.84 4.95
N THR A 74 -16.39 -30.63 6.16
CA THR A 74 -16.01 -31.33 7.39
C THR A 74 -17.21 -32.12 7.94
N PRO A 75 -17.03 -32.95 8.98
CA PRO A 75 -18.16 -33.58 9.66
C PRO A 75 -19.16 -32.58 10.26
N GLY A 76 -18.70 -31.39 10.68
CA GLY A 76 -19.53 -30.34 11.29
C GLY A 76 -20.23 -29.41 10.29
N GLY A 77 -19.86 -29.46 9.01
CA GLY A 77 -20.37 -28.52 8.01
C GLY A 77 -19.28 -28.00 7.07
N TYR A 78 -19.41 -26.76 6.65
CA TYR A 78 -18.56 -26.12 5.64
C TYR A 78 -17.79 -24.94 6.24
N ARG A 79 -16.53 -24.77 5.83
CA ARG A 79 -15.68 -23.63 6.21
C ARG A 79 -14.78 -23.19 5.07
N LEU A 80 -14.25 -21.98 5.14
CA LEU A 80 -13.34 -21.47 4.11
C LEU A 80 -11.97 -22.17 4.15
N LEU A 81 -11.43 -22.43 2.96
CA LEU A 81 -10.00 -22.59 2.73
C LEU A 81 -9.37 -21.21 2.51
N GLU A 82 -8.05 -21.10 2.59
CA GLU A 82 -7.37 -19.81 2.41
C GLU A 82 -7.68 -19.11 1.08
N PRO A 83 -7.79 -19.82 -0.07
CA PRO A 83 -8.22 -19.19 -1.31
C PRO A 83 -9.61 -18.55 -1.21
N GLY A 84 -10.53 -19.13 -0.42
CA GLY A 84 -11.84 -18.55 -0.16
C GLY A 84 -11.76 -17.28 0.67
N ARG A 85 -10.90 -17.27 1.70
CA ARG A 85 -10.65 -16.09 2.53
C ARG A 85 -10.04 -14.95 1.72
N GLU A 86 -9.02 -15.23 0.92
CA GLU A 86 -8.36 -14.20 0.10
C GLU A 86 -9.29 -13.61 -0.95
N THR A 87 -10.16 -14.42 -1.57
CA THR A 87 -11.20 -13.91 -2.47
C THR A 87 -12.12 -12.91 -1.75
N VAL A 88 -12.63 -13.26 -0.56
CA VAL A 88 -13.50 -12.34 0.19
C VAL A 88 -12.72 -11.11 0.62
N ARG A 89 -11.50 -11.23 1.15
CA ARG A 89 -10.64 -10.08 1.51
C ARG A 89 -10.36 -9.16 0.34
N LEU A 90 -10.25 -9.68 -0.88
CA LEU A 90 -10.06 -8.85 -2.07
C LEU A 90 -11.29 -7.97 -2.34
N LEU A 91 -12.49 -8.56 -2.25
CA LEU A 91 -13.77 -7.87 -2.42
C LEU A 91 -14.06 -6.89 -1.27
N GLU A 92 -13.86 -7.29 -0.02
CA GLU A 92 -14.06 -6.42 1.15
C GLU A 92 -13.06 -5.26 1.22
N ARG A 93 -11.97 -5.31 0.44
CA ARG A 93 -11.06 -4.17 0.26
C ARG A 93 -11.50 -3.24 -0.89
N GLY A 94 -12.52 -3.60 -1.65
CA GLY A 94 -12.98 -2.84 -2.83
C GLY A 94 -11.95 -2.77 -3.94
N ILE A 95 -10.93 -3.65 -3.97
CA ILE A 95 -9.83 -3.57 -4.94
C ILE A 95 -10.31 -3.87 -6.37
N VAL A 96 -11.41 -4.61 -6.52
CA VAL A 96 -11.91 -5.08 -7.81
C VAL A 96 -13.24 -4.43 -8.19
N ASP A 97 -14.04 -4.05 -7.20
CA ASP A 97 -15.42 -3.59 -7.34
C ASP A 97 -15.70 -2.24 -6.65
N GLY A 98 -14.72 -1.65 -5.97
CA GLY A 98 -14.86 -0.35 -5.33
C GLY A 98 -14.69 0.80 -6.33
N ASP A 99 -15.53 1.81 -6.19
CA ASP A 99 -15.61 3.00 -7.05
C ASP A 99 -15.53 4.27 -6.20
N ALA A 100 -14.63 4.26 -5.21
CA ALA A 100 -14.44 5.39 -4.32
C ALA A 100 -13.60 6.46 -5.02
N ASP A 101 -14.08 7.69 -4.96
CA ASP A 101 -13.36 8.89 -5.38
C ASP A 101 -13.44 9.94 -4.27
N LEU A 102 -12.38 10.75 -4.18
CA LEU A 102 -12.34 11.91 -3.30
C LEU A 102 -11.82 13.10 -4.11
N GLU A 103 -12.67 14.10 -4.27
CA GLU A 103 -12.28 15.39 -4.82
C GLU A 103 -11.25 16.09 -3.91
N ALA A 104 -10.72 17.23 -4.36
CA ALA A 104 -9.72 17.96 -3.59
C ALA A 104 -10.24 18.41 -2.21
N GLU A 105 -9.83 17.71 -1.15
CA GLU A 105 -10.24 17.96 0.23
C GLU A 105 -9.06 18.43 1.10
N PRO A 106 -9.18 19.57 1.81
CA PRO A 106 -8.08 20.11 2.61
C PRO A 106 -7.75 19.23 3.81
N VAL A 107 -6.47 19.23 4.21
CA VAL A 107 -6.00 18.52 5.40
C VAL A 107 -5.17 19.41 6.31
N ASP A 108 -5.10 19.05 7.59
CA ASP A 108 -4.30 19.73 8.60
C ASP A 108 -2.81 19.39 8.45
N ALA A 109 -2.20 19.88 7.36
CA ALA A 109 -0.79 19.72 7.05
C ALA A 109 -0.28 20.89 6.21
N ARG A 110 1.02 21.11 6.27
CA ARG A 110 1.74 22.10 5.46
C ARG A 110 2.67 21.42 4.49
N CYS A 111 2.81 22.01 3.31
CA CYS A 111 3.75 21.53 2.29
C CYS A 111 5.19 21.71 2.80
N PRO A 112 6.00 20.64 2.87
CA PRO A 112 7.38 20.72 3.34
C PRO A 112 8.32 21.49 2.40
N ARG A 113 7.92 21.75 1.14
CA ARG A 113 8.72 22.55 0.20
C ARG A 113 8.50 24.05 0.34
N CYS A 114 7.25 24.49 0.38
CA CYS A 114 6.89 25.92 0.28
C CYS A 114 6.07 26.45 1.46
N GLY A 115 5.66 25.61 2.41
CA GLY A 115 4.82 25.98 3.55
C GLY A 115 3.33 26.21 3.23
N GLY A 116 2.92 26.03 1.98
CA GLY A 116 1.52 26.17 1.55
C GLY A 116 0.57 25.13 2.14
N ASP A 117 -0.73 25.35 1.96
CA ASP A 117 -1.77 24.39 2.35
C ASP A 117 -1.71 23.10 1.52
N VAL A 118 -2.13 22.00 2.14
CA VAL A 118 -2.17 20.66 1.54
C VAL A 118 -3.61 20.17 1.48
N HIS A 119 -3.93 19.48 0.40
CA HIS A 119 -5.17 18.76 0.21
C HIS A 119 -4.88 17.34 -0.26
N VAL A 120 -5.88 16.47 -0.18
CA VAL A 120 -5.82 15.11 -0.74
C VAL A 120 -6.85 14.94 -1.84
N ILE A 121 -6.50 14.11 -2.82
CA ILE A 121 -7.37 13.63 -3.90
C ILE A 121 -7.25 12.12 -3.89
N TYR A 122 -8.36 11.39 -4.09
CA TYR A 122 -8.32 9.95 -4.30
C TYR A 122 -8.90 9.61 -5.66
N ALA A 123 -8.09 8.97 -6.49
CA ALA A 123 -8.44 8.49 -7.81
C ALA A 123 -7.57 7.27 -8.17
N ASP A 124 -8.09 6.34 -8.97
CA ASP A 124 -7.35 5.17 -9.46
C ASP A 124 -6.60 4.38 -8.37
N HIS A 125 -7.24 4.21 -7.22
CA HIS A 125 -6.67 3.58 -6.01
C HIS A 125 -5.46 4.27 -5.37
N HIS A 126 -5.17 5.51 -5.75
CA HIS A 126 -4.11 6.33 -5.19
C HIS A 126 -4.70 7.49 -4.39
N LEU A 127 -4.26 7.62 -3.13
CA LEU A 127 -4.41 8.86 -2.38
C LEU A 127 -3.23 9.77 -2.74
N PHE A 128 -3.51 10.78 -3.54
CA PHE A 128 -2.58 11.86 -3.83
C PHE A 128 -2.63 12.90 -2.73
N THR A 129 -1.46 13.31 -2.25
CA THR A 129 -1.32 14.47 -1.35
C THR A 129 -0.73 15.60 -2.16
N CYS A 130 -1.42 16.73 -2.25
CA CYS A 130 -1.08 17.80 -3.17
C CYS A 130 -0.92 19.15 -2.45
N CYS A 131 0.05 19.95 -2.89
CA CYS A 131 0.19 21.34 -2.48
C CYS A 131 -0.67 22.25 -3.38
N SER A 132 -1.32 23.25 -2.79
CA SER A 132 -2.09 24.25 -3.55
C SER A 132 -1.26 25.41 -4.13
N ALA A 133 0.03 25.51 -3.78
CA ALA A 133 0.85 26.70 -4.01
C ALA A 133 2.15 26.46 -4.79
N CYS A 134 2.54 25.22 -5.06
CA CYS A 134 3.75 24.90 -5.83
C CYS A 134 3.52 23.67 -6.71
N GLU A 135 4.46 23.41 -7.62
CA GLU A 135 4.38 22.28 -8.57
C GLU A 135 4.46 20.89 -7.92
N GLY A 136 4.81 20.80 -6.64
CA GLY A 136 4.88 19.53 -5.91
C GLY A 136 6.28 18.90 -5.92
N LEU A 137 6.35 17.58 -5.77
CA LEU A 137 7.57 16.77 -5.82
C LEU A 137 7.63 15.86 -7.04
N PHE A 138 6.48 15.50 -7.62
CA PHE A 138 6.38 14.59 -8.75
C PHE A 138 5.47 15.22 -9.80
N GLY A 139 5.87 15.12 -11.07
CA GLY A 139 5.08 15.58 -12.21
C GLY A 139 5.08 14.57 -13.34
N ALA A 140 3.98 13.83 -13.46
CA ALA A 140 3.67 12.91 -14.55
C ALA A 140 2.23 13.16 -15.02
N ASP A 141 1.88 12.73 -16.23
CA ASP A 141 0.55 12.97 -16.82
C ASP A 141 -0.59 12.43 -15.95
N GLU A 142 -0.35 11.35 -15.20
CA GLU A 142 -1.33 10.73 -14.31
C GLU A 142 -1.39 11.37 -12.90
N CYS A 143 -0.47 12.29 -12.58
CA CYS A 143 -0.39 12.92 -11.25
C CYS A 143 -1.09 14.29 -11.25
N PRO A 144 -1.97 14.57 -10.27
CA PRO A 144 -2.50 15.91 -10.08
C PRO A 144 -1.39 16.96 -9.87
N SER A 145 -1.66 18.20 -10.27
CA SER A 145 -0.72 19.30 -10.02
C SER A 145 -0.45 19.46 -8.53
N GLY A 146 0.82 19.74 -8.18
CA GLY A 146 1.22 19.89 -6.78
C GLY A 146 1.47 18.58 -6.03
N THR A 147 1.47 17.42 -6.71
CA THR A 147 1.63 16.10 -6.08
C THR A 147 2.92 16.00 -5.26
N LEU A 148 2.79 15.75 -3.96
CA LEU A 148 3.86 15.50 -3.00
C LEU A 148 4.06 14.01 -2.76
N THR A 149 2.97 13.24 -2.68
CA THR A 149 2.99 11.76 -2.54
C THR A 149 1.80 11.14 -3.27
N GLY A 150 1.97 9.91 -3.76
CA GLY A 150 0.89 9.06 -4.27
C GLY A 150 0.91 7.72 -3.55
N ILE A 151 -0.08 7.45 -2.71
CA ILE A 151 -0.11 6.27 -1.83
C ILE A 151 -1.25 5.35 -2.23
N VAL A 152 -0.91 4.13 -2.64
CA VAL A 152 -1.92 3.10 -2.95
C VAL A 152 -2.67 2.68 -1.69
N LEU A 153 -3.99 2.89 -1.70
CA LEU A 153 -4.91 2.50 -0.64
C LEU A 153 -6.16 1.81 -1.21
N PRO A 154 -6.71 0.81 -0.51
CA PRO A 154 -8.00 0.23 -0.89
C PRO A 154 -9.13 1.26 -0.73
N PRO A 155 -10.16 1.25 -1.60
CA PRO A 155 -11.33 2.13 -1.51
C PRO A 155 -11.96 2.17 -0.12
N THR A 156 -12.08 1.01 0.54
CA THR A 156 -12.71 0.94 1.87
C THR A 156 -11.95 1.70 2.96
N ALA A 157 -10.66 1.99 2.78
CA ALA A 157 -9.92 2.86 3.70
C ALA A 157 -10.32 4.33 3.55
N VAL A 158 -10.71 4.75 2.34
CA VAL A 158 -11.13 6.12 2.00
C VAL A 158 -12.53 6.38 2.52
N GLU A 159 -13.46 5.44 2.29
CA GLU A 159 -14.87 5.55 2.68
C GLU A 159 -15.09 5.64 4.20
N GLN A 160 -14.14 5.13 4.99
CA GLN A 160 -14.26 5.00 6.44
C GLN A 160 -13.65 6.16 7.23
N LEU A 161 -12.92 7.06 6.60
CA LEU A 161 -12.10 8.07 7.29
C LEU A 161 -12.31 9.46 6.69
N ASP A 162 -12.45 10.44 7.57
CA ASP A 162 -12.38 11.86 7.17
C ASP A 162 -11.01 12.19 6.54
N PRO A 163 -10.90 13.25 5.70
CA PRO A 163 -9.70 13.54 4.92
C PRO A 163 -8.40 13.65 5.72
N THR A 164 -8.40 14.36 6.85
CA THR A 164 -7.19 14.52 7.68
C THR A 164 -6.75 13.21 8.37
N PRO A 165 -7.64 12.46 9.05
CA PRO A 165 -7.33 11.11 9.51
C PRO A 165 -6.86 10.15 8.41
N LEU A 166 -7.48 10.18 7.23
CA LEU A 166 -7.10 9.38 6.07
C LEU A 166 -5.67 9.71 5.63
N PHE A 167 -5.35 10.99 5.45
CA PHE A 167 -4.01 11.48 5.13
C PHE A 167 -2.95 10.98 6.14
N ARG A 168 -3.20 11.14 7.44
CA ARG A 168 -2.28 10.69 8.51
C ARG A 168 -2.10 9.17 8.48
N ARG A 169 -3.20 8.43 8.29
CA ARG A 169 -3.20 6.96 8.20
C ARG A 169 -2.42 6.48 6.97
N ALA A 170 -2.60 7.12 5.82
CA ALA A 170 -1.95 6.78 4.55
C ALA A 170 -0.43 6.83 4.67
N HIS A 171 0.12 7.95 5.15
CA HIS A 171 1.56 8.14 5.30
C HIS A 171 2.17 7.15 6.31
N ARG A 172 1.47 6.88 7.41
CA ARG A 172 1.88 5.86 8.38
C ARG A 172 1.89 4.45 7.79
N VAL A 173 0.88 4.10 6.97
CA VAL A 173 0.84 2.82 6.26
C VAL A 173 1.97 2.72 5.24
N PHE A 174 2.22 3.80 4.50
CA PHE A 174 3.26 3.86 3.49
C PHE A 174 4.65 3.64 4.11
N GLU A 175 5.02 4.41 5.14
CA GLU A 175 6.27 4.24 5.89
C GLU A 175 6.46 2.79 6.38
N ARG A 176 5.43 2.21 6.99
CA ARG A 176 5.48 0.83 7.54
C ARG A 176 5.55 -0.25 6.48
N ARG A 177 5.02 -0.01 5.28
CA ARG A 177 5.09 -0.95 4.16
C ARG A 177 6.41 -0.84 3.39
N LEU A 178 7.04 0.33 3.38
CA LEU A 178 8.34 0.53 2.75
C LEU A 178 9.46 -0.23 3.45
N ARG A 179 9.48 -0.22 4.79
CA ARG A 179 10.56 -0.84 5.59
C ARG A 179 10.88 -2.29 5.20
N PRO A 180 9.92 -3.24 5.20
CA PRO A 180 10.20 -4.59 4.77
C PRO A 180 10.58 -4.69 3.28
N MET A 181 10.10 -3.78 2.42
CA MET A 181 10.51 -3.77 1.02
C MET A 181 11.98 -3.36 0.86
N VAL A 182 12.45 -2.38 1.63
CA VAL A 182 13.88 -2.02 1.70
C VAL A 182 14.71 -3.18 2.25
N ASP A 183 14.18 -3.96 3.20
CA ASP A 183 14.77 -5.20 3.70
C ASP A 183 14.69 -6.38 2.70
N GLY A 184 14.18 -6.17 1.48
CA GLY A 184 14.11 -7.19 0.44
C GLY A 184 12.88 -8.12 0.53
N ILE A 185 11.86 -7.77 1.31
CA ILE A 185 10.68 -8.61 1.60
C ILE A 185 9.38 -7.94 1.11
N CYS A 186 8.66 -8.61 0.22
CA CYS A 186 7.34 -8.16 -0.22
C CYS A 186 6.25 -8.59 0.76
N LEU A 187 5.52 -7.65 1.35
CA LEU A 187 4.39 -7.96 2.26
C LEU A 187 3.16 -8.55 1.57
N GLU A 188 3.06 -8.45 0.24
CA GLU A 188 1.90 -8.97 -0.50
C GLU A 188 2.06 -10.45 -0.85
N CYS A 189 3.28 -10.91 -1.15
CA CYS A 189 3.51 -12.29 -1.61
C CYS A 189 4.67 -13.02 -0.92
N GLY A 190 5.42 -12.36 -0.04
CA GLY A 190 6.63 -12.91 0.59
C GLY A 190 7.82 -13.07 -0.36
N GLY A 191 7.72 -12.57 -1.59
CA GLY A 191 8.79 -12.62 -2.60
C GLY A 191 9.92 -11.65 -2.31
N VAL A 192 11.01 -11.83 -3.07
CA VAL A 192 12.20 -10.96 -3.01
C VAL A 192 11.88 -9.61 -3.64
N VAL A 193 12.34 -8.55 -2.98
CA VAL A 193 12.27 -7.17 -3.47
C VAL A 193 13.68 -6.72 -3.88
N ASP A 194 13.79 -6.25 -5.12
CA ASP A 194 14.98 -5.58 -5.63
C ASP A 194 14.87 -4.08 -5.31
N GLY A 195 15.87 -3.54 -4.61
CA GLY A 195 15.93 -2.15 -4.16
C GLY A 195 17.13 -1.45 -4.76
N ARG A 196 16.91 -0.30 -5.42
CA ARG A 196 17.96 0.44 -6.10
C ARG A 196 17.86 1.95 -5.89
N LEU A 197 19.01 2.60 -5.75
CA LEU A 197 19.11 4.05 -5.91
C LEU A 197 18.99 4.43 -7.40
N ARG A 198 18.09 5.36 -7.68
CA ARG A 198 17.93 6.04 -8.97
C ARG A 198 18.43 7.46 -8.84
N GLN A 199 19.29 7.86 -9.77
CA GLN A 199 19.91 9.17 -9.79
C GLN A 199 19.66 9.82 -11.15
N CYS A 200 19.17 11.06 -11.16
CA CYS A 200 19.10 11.87 -12.37
C CYS A 200 20.42 12.65 -12.51
N LEU A 201 21.22 12.31 -13.52
CA LEU A 201 22.55 12.92 -13.74
C LEU A 201 22.45 14.33 -14.32
N ASP A 202 21.43 14.57 -15.15
CA ASP A 202 21.15 15.85 -15.82
C ASP A 202 19.99 16.59 -15.12
N HIS A 203 19.90 16.47 -13.79
CA HIS A 203 18.77 16.97 -13.02
C HIS A 203 18.63 18.49 -13.07
N ASP A 204 17.48 18.95 -13.55
CA ASP A 204 17.08 20.35 -13.43
C ASP A 204 16.59 20.65 -12.01
N ARG A 205 17.22 21.64 -11.36
CA ARG A 205 16.92 22.02 -9.97
C ARG A 205 15.77 23.02 -9.87
N ASP A 206 15.33 23.58 -10.99
CA ASP A 206 14.26 24.56 -11.05
C ASP A 206 12.90 23.86 -11.23
N GLY A 207 12.30 23.44 -10.11
CA GLY A 207 10.95 22.85 -10.11
C GLY A 207 10.95 21.33 -10.30
N ILE A 208 10.08 20.82 -11.18
CA ILE A 208 10.04 19.40 -11.56
C ILE A 208 10.96 19.18 -12.76
N CYS A 209 11.95 18.28 -12.61
CA CYS A 209 12.86 17.97 -13.69
C CYS A 209 12.14 17.27 -14.86
N PRO A 210 12.34 17.71 -16.12
CA PRO A 210 11.68 17.12 -17.28
C PRO A 210 12.17 15.70 -17.62
N ASP A 211 13.37 15.31 -17.18
CA ASP A 211 13.95 14.00 -17.50
C ASP A 211 13.55 12.90 -16.51
N CYS A 212 13.46 13.24 -15.22
CA CYS A 212 13.13 12.28 -14.16
C CYS A 212 11.76 12.50 -13.52
N HIS A 213 11.03 13.53 -13.93
CA HIS A 213 9.67 13.83 -13.46
C HIS A 213 9.57 14.04 -11.94
N ALA A 214 10.67 14.44 -11.31
CA ALA A 214 10.77 14.68 -9.87
C ALA A 214 11.48 16.00 -9.57
N ALA A 215 11.15 16.60 -8.42
CA ALA A 215 11.89 17.76 -7.91
C ALA A 215 13.18 17.37 -7.17
N TYR A 216 13.34 16.08 -6.83
CA TYR A 216 14.45 15.57 -6.06
C TYR A 216 15.31 14.61 -6.91
N PRO A 217 16.65 14.80 -7.01
CA PRO A 217 17.49 14.13 -7.99
C PRO A 217 17.77 12.65 -7.70
N VAL A 218 17.53 12.20 -6.46
CA VAL A 218 17.86 10.83 -6.03
C VAL A 218 16.67 10.16 -5.35
N LEU A 219 16.17 9.08 -5.95
CA LEU A 219 15.03 8.33 -5.44
C LEU A 219 15.42 6.88 -5.17
N ALA A 220 14.74 6.24 -4.24
CA ALA A 220 14.79 4.80 -4.07
C ALA A 220 13.64 4.18 -4.86
N GLU A 221 13.97 3.18 -5.68
CA GLU A 221 13.01 2.32 -6.34
C GLU A 221 13.09 0.93 -5.72
N VAL A 222 11.95 0.42 -5.24
CA VAL A 222 11.83 -0.94 -4.69
C VAL A 222 10.74 -1.70 -5.44
N VAL A 223 11.06 -2.85 -6.02
CA VAL A 223 10.13 -3.65 -6.83
C VAL A 223 10.22 -5.12 -6.46
N CYS A 224 9.08 -5.73 -6.15
CA CYS A 224 9.02 -7.18 -5.98
C CYS A 224 9.19 -7.91 -7.32
N GLU A 225 10.16 -8.81 -7.39
CA GLU A 225 10.43 -9.61 -8.59
C GLU A 225 9.31 -10.61 -8.90
N THR A 226 8.53 -11.00 -7.88
CA THR A 226 7.45 -11.99 -8.02
C THR A 226 6.13 -11.39 -8.49
N CYS A 227 5.64 -10.34 -7.81
CA CYS A 227 4.31 -9.77 -8.07
C CYS A 227 4.36 -8.38 -8.71
N GLY A 228 5.55 -7.83 -8.97
CA GLY A 228 5.72 -6.50 -9.58
C GLY A 228 5.32 -5.34 -8.67
N ARG A 229 5.04 -5.59 -7.39
CA ARG A 229 4.66 -4.52 -6.46
C ARG A 229 5.84 -3.55 -6.29
N GLY A 230 5.75 -2.39 -6.95
CA GLY A 230 6.74 -1.33 -6.91
C GLY A 230 6.39 -0.15 -6.00
N ARG A 231 7.40 0.57 -5.51
CA ARG A 231 7.30 1.93 -4.91
C ARG A 231 8.53 2.76 -5.31
N VAL A 232 8.31 4.06 -5.42
CA VAL A 232 9.36 5.07 -5.51
C VAL A 232 9.24 6.01 -4.31
N THR A 233 10.34 6.31 -3.64
CA THR A 233 10.35 7.16 -2.43
C THR A 233 11.71 7.83 -2.21
N HIS A 234 11.82 8.67 -1.19
CA HIS A 234 13.11 9.19 -0.76
C HIS A 234 13.96 8.07 -0.11
N PRO A 235 15.26 7.91 -0.43
CA PRO A 235 16.08 6.78 0.04
C PRO A 235 16.20 6.56 1.54
N LEU A 236 15.99 7.62 2.33
CA LEU A 236 15.98 7.56 3.80
C LEU A 236 14.58 7.27 4.38
N PHE A 237 13.51 7.51 3.62
CA PHE A 237 12.15 7.37 4.13
C PHE A 237 11.73 5.91 4.22
N GLY A 238 11.48 5.43 5.43
CA GLY A 238 11.18 4.01 5.70
C GLY A 238 12.40 3.09 5.62
N ASN A 239 13.61 3.64 5.50
CA ASN A 239 14.85 2.87 5.51
C ASN A 239 15.29 2.57 6.96
N PRO A 240 15.38 1.29 7.38
CA PRO A 240 15.80 0.95 8.74
C PRO A 240 17.17 1.50 9.12
N GLY A 241 18.09 1.64 8.15
CA GLY A 241 19.43 2.17 8.39
C GLY A 241 19.43 3.66 8.72
N ALA A 242 18.35 4.38 8.41
CA ALA A 242 18.15 5.78 8.78
C ALA A 242 17.38 5.93 10.12
N ASP A 243 17.05 4.83 10.80
CA ASP A 243 16.38 4.87 12.09
C ASP A 243 17.27 5.59 13.12
N GLY A 244 16.77 6.67 13.73
CA GLY A 244 17.50 7.42 14.77
C GLY A 244 18.46 8.49 14.24
N ILE A 245 18.55 8.68 12.93
CA ILE A 245 19.09 9.90 12.33
C ILE A 245 18.02 10.97 12.55
N ASP A 246 18.26 11.84 13.54
CA ASP A 246 17.26 12.67 14.23
C ASP A 246 16.27 13.37 13.27
N ALA A 247 15.01 12.94 13.33
CA ALA A 247 13.90 13.88 13.50
C ALA A 247 13.79 14.04 15.02
N ARG A 248 13.93 15.27 15.56
CA ARG A 248 13.92 15.65 17.01
C ARG A 248 13.42 14.55 17.96
N PRO A 249 14.09 14.29 19.10
CA PRO A 249 13.80 13.13 19.93
C PRO A 249 12.33 13.10 20.38
N GLU A 250 11.53 12.22 19.78
CA GLU A 250 10.37 11.68 20.50
C GLU A 250 10.93 10.99 21.75
N ARG A 251 10.47 11.39 22.94
CA ARG A 251 10.89 10.79 24.21
C ARG A 251 10.81 9.27 24.06
N ARG A 252 11.98 8.62 24.01
CA ARG A 252 12.13 7.18 24.02
C ARG A 252 11.43 6.65 25.27
N GLY A 253 10.23 6.06 25.13
CA GLY A 253 9.54 5.41 26.24
C GLY A 253 8.01 5.41 26.26
N GLU A 254 7.33 6.21 25.44
CA GLU A 254 5.86 6.23 25.41
C GLU A 254 5.36 5.90 23.99
N PRO A 255 4.44 4.93 23.81
CA PRO A 255 3.84 4.70 22.50
C PRO A 255 3.09 5.97 22.08
N ALA A 256 3.56 6.63 21.02
CA ALA A 256 2.87 7.77 20.45
C ALA A 256 1.41 7.39 20.15
N GLU A 257 0.47 8.26 20.51
CA GLU A 257 -0.93 8.08 20.15
C GLU A 257 -1.06 7.85 18.63
N PRO A 258 -2.03 7.05 18.16
CA PRO A 258 -2.13 6.70 16.75
C PRO A 258 -2.17 7.89 15.79
N THR A 259 -2.68 9.03 16.26
CA THR A 259 -2.75 10.35 15.61
C THR A 259 -1.38 10.99 15.45
N ALA A 260 -0.56 11.01 16.51
CA ALA A 260 0.79 11.56 16.52
C ALA A 260 1.74 10.80 15.57
N ALA A 261 1.59 9.48 15.46
CA ALA A 261 2.42 8.65 14.59
C ALA A 261 2.23 8.92 13.08
N GLY A 262 1.04 9.37 12.65
CA GLY A 262 0.80 9.75 11.26
C GLY A 262 1.41 11.10 10.89
N GLU A 263 1.32 12.06 11.80
CA GLU A 263 2.04 13.34 11.68
C GLU A 263 3.56 13.15 11.66
N ALA A 264 4.08 12.21 12.46
CA ALA A 264 5.50 11.89 12.47
C ALA A 264 5.99 11.38 11.09
N ALA A 265 5.22 10.52 10.43
CA ALA A 265 5.57 10.01 9.10
C ALA A 265 5.61 11.14 8.05
N TRP A 266 4.60 12.02 8.01
CA TRP A 266 4.60 13.17 7.11
C TRP A 266 5.76 14.12 7.39
N ARG A 267 6.00 14.43 8.67
CA ARG A 267 7.10 15.31 9.09
C ARG A 267 8.47 14.75 8.69
N ARG A 268 8.71 13.45 8.95
CA ARG A 268 9.96 12.78 8.58
C ARG A 268 10.18 12.78 7.07
N PHE A 269 9.13 12.51 6.29
CA PHE A 269 9.19 12.66 4.83
C PHE A 269 9.57 14.09 4.44
N GLY A 270 8.88 15.07 5.03
CA GLY A 270 9.12 16.50 4.80
C GLY A 270 10.53 16.96 5.17
N GLU A 271 11.13 16.40 6.22
CA GLU A 271 12.52 16.67 6.57
C GLU A 271 13.47 16.10 5.52
N PHE A 272 13.35 14.82 5.18
CA PHE A 272 14.29 14.17 4.26
C PHE A 272 14.32 14.79 2.86
N ILE A 273 13.19 15.24 2.32
CA ILE A 273 13.18 15.91 1.01
C ILE A 273 13.94 17.25 0.99
N THR A 274 14.27 17.82 2.15
CA THR A 274 15.08 19.05 2.26
C THR A 274 16.58 18.78 2.32
N TRP A 275 16.99 17.52 2.47
CA TRP A 275 18.40 17.14 2.55
C TRP A 275 19.03 17.22 1.18
N SER A 276 20.28 17.67 1.12
CA SER A 276 21.04 17.61 -0.13
C SER A 276 21.38 16.15 -0.45
N ALA A 277 21.52 15.83 -1.74
CA ALA A 277 22.02 14.53 -2.21
C ALA A 277 23.23 14.75 -3.11
N SER A 278 24.35 14.13 -2.74
CA SER A 278 25.64 14.26 -3.43
C SER A 278 26.14 12.87 -3.84
N PRO A 279 25.95 12.47 -5.11
CA PRO A 279 26.49 11.23 -5.65
C PRO A 279 28.03 11.16 -5.60
N ARG A 280 28.57 9.96 -5.40
CA ARG A 280 30.00 9.63 -5.46
C ARG A 280 30.31 8.72 -6.65
N GLU A 281 31.60 8.63 -7.02
CA GLU A 281 32.07 7.79 -8.15
C GLU A 281 31.81 6.29 -7.95
N ASP A 282 31.74 5.83 -6.70
CA ASP A 282 31.43 4.43 -6.35
C ASP A 282 29.93 4.10 -6.39
N GLY A 283 29.08 5.06 -6.79
CA GLY A 283 27.63 4.93 -6.87
C GLY A 283 26.89 5.15 -5.55
N THR A 284 27.60 5.35 -4.44
CA THR A 284 26.97 5.76 -3.17
C THR A 284 26.51 7.21 -3.24
N VAL A 285 25.55 7.58 -2.40
CA VAL A 285 25.03 8.95 -2.30
C VAL A 285 25.11 9.43 -0.87
N VAL A 286 25.69 10.60 -0.66
CA VAL A 286 25.72 11.29 0.63
C VAL A 286 24.49 12.17 0.75
N PHE A 287 23.73 11.99 1.82
CA PHE A 287 22.60 12.82 2.19
C PHE A 287 22.97 13.70 3.37
N GLU A 288 22.87 15.03 3.25
CA GLU A 288 23.24 15.96 4.33
C GLU A 288 22.05 16.84 4.73
N PRO A 289 21.82 17.03 6.05
CA PRO A 289 20.76 17.90 6.54
C PRO A 289 21.10 19.37 6.28
N PRO A 290 20.10 20.23 6.00
CA PRO A 290 20.33 21.65 5.71
C PRO A 290 20.90 22.44 6.89
N GLU A 291 20.60 22.05 8.14
CA GLU A 291 21.04 22.76 9.35
C GLU A 291 22.41 22.27 9.88
N GLY A 292 23.09 21.39 9.14
CA GLY A 292 24.32 20.71 9.59
C GLY A 292 24.02 19.56 10.56
N GLY A 293 24.90 18.55 10.57
CA GLY A 293 24.69 17.31 11.34
C GLY A 293 25.41 16.13 10.70
N SER A 294 25.22 14.93 11.25
CA SER A 294 25.73 13.70 10.62
C SER A 294 24.91 13.41 9.37
N GLY A 295 25.56 13.45 8.21
CA GLY A 295 24.98 12.96 6.96
C GLY A 295 24.83 11.44 6.97
N VAL A 296 24.11 10.93 5.97
CA VAL A 296 23.91 9.49 5.75
C VAL A 296 24.49 9.12 4.40
N VAL A 297 25.25 8.04 4.32
CA VAL A 297 25.70 7.50 3.05
C VAL A 297 24.88 6.26 2.72
N VAL A 298 24.23 6.27 1.55
CA VAL A 298 23.41 5.15 1.07
C VAL A 298 24.09 4.52 -0.13
N ALA A 299 24.23 3.20 -0.10
CA ALA A 299 24.77 2.40 -1.19
C ALA A 299 23.73 2.16 -2.31
N PRO A 300 24.16 1.77 -3.54
CA PRO A 300 23.24 1.51 -4.66
C PRO A 300 22.10 0.54 -4.36
N ASP A 301 22.29 -0.38 -3.40
CA ASP A 301 21.31 -1.38 -2.93
C ASP A 301 20.47 -0.92 -1.73
N LEU A 302 20.41 0.40 -1.49
CA LEU A 302 19.66 1.08 -0.41
C LEU A 302 20.18 0.84 1.01
N ARG A 303 21.28 0.10 1.20
CA ARG A 303 21.88 -0.04 2.54
C ARG A 303 22.53 1.27 2.98
N VAL A 304 22.24 1.69 4.20
CA VAL A 304 23.00 2.75 4.88
C VAL A 304 24.35 2.19 5.28
N VAL A 305 25.42 2.87 4.88
CA VAL A 305 26.82 2.43 5.10
C VAL A 305 27.62 3.36 6.00
N GLU A 306 27.15 4.60 6.20
CA GLU A 306 27.74 5.60 7.10
C GLU A 306 26.66 6.57 7.59
#